data_AF-A0A1V6ECZ7-F1
#
_entry.id   AF-A0A1V6ECZ7-F1
#
_cell.length_a   1.000
_cell.length_b   1.000
_cell.length_c   1.000
_cell.angle_alpha   90.00
_cell.angle_beta   90.00
_cell.angle_gamma   90.00
#
_symmetry.space_group_name_H-M   'P 1'
#
loop_
_entity.id
_entity.type
_entity.pdbx_description
1 polymer ?
#
loop_
_entity_poly.entity_id
_entity_poly.type
_entity_poly.pdbx_seq_one_letter_code
_entity_poly.pdbx_strand_id
1 'polypeptide(L)' 'MENINIQEIGKKVETAFMEVERSKKQGKGGNEMFHSGVALGILEMVEMMYGVEQRDHMEKLAKSKVQEAKVRGYLYK' A
#
# COMPACT_ATOMS: atom_id res chain seq x y z
N MET A 1 -14.33 -16.87 -12.42
CA MET A 1 -13.26 -16.05 -11.79
C MET A 1 -13.84 -14.66 -11.64
N GLU A 2 -14.08 -14.20 -10.41
CA GLU A 2 -14.38 -12.78 -10.19
C GLU A 2 -13.20 -11.97 -10.70
N ASN A 3 -13.45 -11.07 -11.66
CA ASN A 3 -12.45 -10.10 -12.09
C ASN A 3 -12.25 -9.12 -10.93
N ILE A 4 -11.30 -9.42 -10.04
CA ILE A 4 -10.87 -8.43 -9.05
C ILE A 4 -10.41 -7.20 -9.83
N ASN A 5 -11.07 -6.06 -9.60
CA ASN A 5 -10.79 -4.85 -10.31
C ASN A 5 -9.40 -4.33 -9.90
N ILE A 6 -8.52 -4.13 -10.88
CA ILE A 6 -7.15 -3.64 -10.67
C ILE A 6 -7.10 -2.30 -9.89
N GLN A 7 -8.14 -1.48 -10.01
CA GLN A 7 -8.29 -0.24 -9.24
C GLN A 7 -8.57 -0.51 -7.76
N GLU A 8 -9.33 -1.54 -7.43
CA GLU A 8 -9.60 -1.94 -6.05
C GLU A 8 -8.33 -2.50 -5.40
N ILE A 9 -7.55 -3.28 -6.17
CA ILE A 9 -6.23 -3.76 -5.71
C ILE A 9 -5.32 -2.56 -5.42
N GLY A 10 -5.25 -1.59 -6.34
CA GLY A 10 -4.47 -0.37 -6.14
C GLY A 10 -4.83 0.39 -4.86
N LYS A 11 -6.13 0.53 -4.55
CA LYS A 11 -6.61 1.13 -3.29
C LYS A 11 -6.19 0.34 -2.05
N LYS A 12 -6.18 -1.00 -2.12
CA LYS A 12 -5.74 -1.85 -1.01
C LYS A 12 -4.24 -1.69 -0.75
N VAL A 13 -3.43 -1.63 -1.81
CA VAL A 13 -1.99 -1.32 -1.69
C VAL A 13 -1.80 0.04 -1.03
N GLU A 14 -2.44 1.10 -1.55
CA GLU A 14 -2.37 2.45 -0.98
C GLU A 14 -2.73 2.47 0.51
N THR A 15 -3.84 1.83 0.88
CA THR A 15 -4.30 1.76 2.28
C THR A 15 -3.29 1.04 3.17
N ALA A 16 -2.73 -0.08 2.72
CA ALA A 16 -1.72 -0.82 3.49
C ALA A 16 -0.47 0.04 3.73
N PHE A 17 0.03 0.72 2.70
CA PHE A 17 1.17 1.63 2.81
C PHE A 17 0.88 2.82 3.74
N MET A 18 -0.33 3.37 3.72
CA MET A 18 -0.76 4.43 4.65
C MET A 18 -0.77 3.93 6.10
N GLU A 19 -1.27 2.72 6.36
CA GLU A 19 -1.32 2.13 7.70
C GLU A 19 0.07 1.76 8.26
N VAL A 20 1.03 1.39 7.39
CA VAL A 20 2.46 1.25 7.78
C VAL A 20 2.96 2.56 8.37
N GLU A 21 2.77 3.67 7.66
CA GLU A 21 3.26 4.99 8.10
C GLU A 21 2.55 5.51 9.35
N ARG A 22 1.23 5.26 9.47
CA ARG A 22 0.48 5.56 10.70
C ARG A 22 1.01 4.77 11.88
N SER A 23 1.24 3.47 11.69
CA SER A 23 1.75 2.57 12.74
C SER A 23 3.15 2.98 13.19
N LYS A 24 4.03 3.29 12.24
CA LYS A 24 5.39 3.79 12.49
C LYS A 24 5.37 5.08 13.32
N LYS A 25 4.51 6.04 12.96
CA LYS A 25 4.35 7.28 13.73
C LYS A 25 3.84 7.03 15.15
N GLN A 26 2.91 6.09 15.33
CA GLN A 26 2.36 5.75 16.64
C GLN A 26 3.30 4.89 17.51
N GLY A 27 4.48 4.50 16.99
CA GLY A 27 5.40 3.60 17.69
C GLY A 27 4.88 2.17 17.83
N LYS A 28 3.92 1.76 16.98
CA LYS A 28 3.31 0.42 17.01
C LYS A 28 4.04 -0.53 16.06
N GLY A 29 5.25 -0.95 16.44
CA GLY A 29 6.10 -1.80 15.59
C GLY A 29 5.45 -3.12 15.14
N GLY A 30 4.61 -3.73 15.98
CA GLY A 30 3.83 -4.92 15.60
C GLY A 30 2.86 -4.66 14.44
N ASN A 31 2.14 -3.53 14.49
CA ASN A 31 1.20 -3.14 13.44
C ASN A 31 1.96 -2.71 12.17
N GLU A 32 3.10 -2.03 12.31
CA GLU A 32 3.97 -1.69 11.18
C GLU A 32 4.38 -2.94 10.40
N MET A 33 4.85 -3.98 11.09
CA MET A 33 5.22 -5.26 10.47
C MET A 33 4.02 -5.93 9.80
N PHE A 34 2.87 -5.97 10.47
CA PHE A 34 1.64 -6.54 9.92
C PHE A 34 1.23 -5.86 8.61
N HIS A 35 1.11 -4.53 8.61
CA HIS A 35 0.69 -3.78 7.43
C HIS A 35 1.73 -3.82 6.30
N SER A 36 3.03 -3.91 6.65
CA SER A 36 4.10 -4.12 5.66
C SER A 36 3.96 -5.46 4.96
N GLY A 37 3.67 -6.53 5.72
CA GLY A 37 3.40 -7.86 5.16
C GLY A 37 2.16 -7.88 4.26
N VAL A 38 1.10 -7.18 4.66
CA VAL A 38 -0.12 -7.04 3.82
C VAL A 38 0.19 -6.32 2.50
N ALA A 39 0.92 -5.20 2.55
CA ALA A 39 1.31 -4.46 1.34
C ALA A 39 2.14 -5.33 0.38
N LEU A 40 3.11 -6.06 0.92
CA LEU A 40 3.96 -6.96 0.15
C LEU A 40 3.14 -8.09 -0.50
N GLY A 41 2.28 -8.78 0.26
CA GLY A 41 1.47 -9.86 -0.28
C GLY A 41 0.50 -9.41 -1.40
N ILE A 42 -0.01 -8.19 -1.32
CA ILE A 42 -0.85 -7.63 -2.41
C ILE A 42 0.02 -7.35 -3.64
N LEU A 43 1.22 -6.78 -3.48
CA LEU A 43 2.14 -6.53 -4.59
C LEU A 43 2.58 -7.84 -5.27
N GLU A 44 2.88 -8.88 -4.50
CA GLU A 44 3.19 -10.22 -5.03
C GLU A 44 2.02 -10.80 -5.83
N MET A 45 0.78 -10.63 -5.34
CA MET A 45 -0.42 -11.01 -6.09
C MET A 45 -0.55 -10.23 -7.41
N VAL A 46 -0.28 -8.93 -7.40
CA VAL A 46 -0.29 -8.09 -8.62
C VAL A 46 0.76 -8.57 -9.61
N GLU A 47 1.96 -8.89 -9.15
CA GLU A 47 3.04 -9.42 -10.00
C GLU A 47 2.64 -10.74 -10.65
N MET A 48 2.05 -11.67 -9.89
CA MET A 48 1.59 -12.96 -10.41
C MET A 48 0.47 -12.82 -11.45
N MET A 49 -0.42 -11.84 -11.28
CA MET A 49 -1.60 -11.68 -12.15
C MET A 49 -1.35 -10.77 -13.36
N TYR A 50 -0.53 -9.73 -13.20
CA TYR A 50 -0.39 -8.64 -14.17
C TYR A 50 1.06 -8.34 -14.54
N GLY A 51 2.04 -9.00 -13.91
CA GLY A 51 3.47 -8.84 -14.19
C GLY A 51 4.17 -7.76 -13.36
N VAL A 52 5.49 -7.79 -13.43
CA VAL A 52 6.40 -6.93 -12.64
C VAL A 52 6.16 -5.44 -12.90
N GLU A 53 5.97 -5.04 -14.16
CA GLU A 53 5.75 -3.63 -14.52
C GLU A 53 4.51 -3.04 -13.83
N GLN A 54 3.43 -3.82 -13.77
CA GLN A 54 2.19 -3.38 -13.13
C GLN A 54 2.33 -3.32 -11.62
N ARG A 55 3.08 -4.27 -11.03
CA ARG A 55 3.42 -4.26 -9.60
C ARG A 55 4.23 -3.00 -9.24
N ASP A 56 5.27 -2.70 -10.01
CA ASP A 56 6.13 -1.53 -9.80
C ASP A 56 5.34 -0.21 -9.97
N HIS A 57 4.46 -0.16 -10.97
CA HIS A 57 3.58 0.98 -11.19
C HIS A 57 2.67 1.23 -9.97
N MET A 58 2.02 0.19 -9.46
CA MET A 58 1.16 0.29 -8.27
C MET A 58 1.94 0.71 -7.03
N GLU A 59 3.10 0.12 -6.80
CA GLU A 59 3.96 0.46 -5.66
C GLU A 59 4.36 1.95 -5.70
N LYS A 60 4.77 2.44 -6.87
CA LYS A 60 5.13 3.86 -7.06
C LYS A 60 3.96 4.79 -6.82
N LEU A 61 2.77 4.44 -7.30
CA LEU A 61 1.54 5.22 -7.10
C LEU A 61 1.17 5.29 -5.61
N ALA A 62 1.17 4.15 -4.93
CA ALA A 62 0.87 4.07 -3.50
C ALA A 62 1.86 4.90 -2.67
N LYS A 63 3.17 4.77 -2.93
CA LYS A 63 4.21 5.57 -2.27
C LYS A 63 4.04 7.08 -2.52
N SER A 64 3.67 7.47 -3.74
CA SER A 64 3.40 8.88 -4.08
C SER A 64 2.21 9.43 -3.31
N LYS A 65 1.14 8.63 -3.14
CA LYS A 65 -0.05 8.99 -2.36
C LYS A 65 0.24 9.11 -0.87
N VAL A 66 1.04 8.20 -0.32
CA VAL A 66 1.55 8.32 1.05
C VAL A 66 2.32 9.63 1.23
N GLN A 67 3.24 9.95 0.31
CA GLN A 67 4.02 11.18 0.39
C GLN A 67 3.13 12.42 0.32
N GLU A 68 2.13 12.42 -0.57
CA GLU A 68 1.12 13.48 -0.66
C GLU A 68 0.37 13.64 0.68
N ALA A 69 -0.05 12.54 1.30
CA ALA A 69 -0.71 12.56 2.60
C ALA A 69 0.18 13.05 3.74
N LYS A 70 1.50 12.76 3.70
CA LYS A 70 2.48 13.31 4.66
C LYS A 70 2.56 14.83 4.54
N VAL A 71 2.72 15.33 3.31
CA VAL A 71 2.83 16.77 3.02
C VAL A 71 1.55 17.52 3.41
N ARG A 72 0.37 16.95 3.12
CA ARG A 72 -0.93 17.56 3.47
C ARG A 72 -1.30 17.42 4.95
N GLY A 73 -0.52 16.68 5.74
CA GLY A 73 -0.77 16.43 7.15
C GLY A 73 -1.93 15.46 7.44
N TYR A 74 -2.42 14.72 6.45
CA TYR A 74 -3.52 13.75 6.61
C TYR A 74 -3.12 12.44 7.27
N LEU A 75 -1.83 12.15 7.33
CA LEU A 75 -1.31 11.05 8.15
C LEU A 75 -1.28 11.38 9.65
N TYR A 76 -1.66 12.61 10.01
CA TYR A 76 -1.47 13.16 11.35
C TYR A 76 -2.78 13.59 12.04
N LYS A 77 -3.93 13.43 11.39
CA LYS A 77 -5.26 13.66 11.97
C LYS A 77 -5.93 12.34 12.33
#